data_AF-A0A927SP60-F1
#
_entry.id   AF-A0A927SP60-F1
#
_cell.length_a   1.000
_cell.length_b   1.000
_cell.length_c   1.000
_cell.angle_alpha   90.00
_cell.angle_beta   90.00
_cell.angle_gamma   90.00
#
_symmetry.space_group_name_H-M   'P 1'
#
loop_
_entity.id
_entity.type
_entity.pdbx_description
1 polymer ?
#
loop_
_entity_poly.entity_id
_entity_poly.type
_entity_poly.pdbx_seq_one_letter_code
_entity_poly.pdbx_strand_id
1 'polypeptide(L)'
;MDNYFIIHGSFGNPFCNWFPWLYDFIKSDGKEIYAPAFPIGVDYQNYENWSKLLKVYLDLGLINENTTIIAHSIAPVFISKFLVENKIKVKKLLFVCGFNNYLGINEEYDAVNKSMFFDNLEEVQDCADSIICFYSDNDPYVKYEAEKDFADDVSIVQVLVRGGGHINSESGYDTFEEILGYLF
;
A
#
# COMPACT_ATOMS: atom_id res chain seq x y z
N MET A 1 5.52 18.84 9.73
CA MET A 1 6.40 18.64 8.55
C MET A 1 5.84 17.44 7.83
N ASP A 2 5.73 17.48 6.51
CA ASP A 2 5.23 16.33 5.75
C ASP A 2 6.23 15.17 5.84
N ASN A 3 5.72 13.96 6.03
CA ASN A 3 6.53 12.76 6.06
C ASN A 3 5.85 11.62 5.29
N TYR A 4 6.65 10.64 4.89
CA TYR A 4 6.23 9.60 3.95
C TYR A 4 6.49 8.20 4.50
N PHE A 5 5.62 7.26 4.15
CA PHE A 5 5.81 5.83 4.41
C PHE A 5 5.71 5.05 3.10
N ILE A 6 6.61 4.10 2.89
CA ILE A 6 6.48 3.10 1.83
C ILE A 6 6.26 1.72 2.48
N ILE A 7 5.16 1.07 2.15
CA ILE A 7 4.72 -0.20 2.72
C ILE A 7 4.70 -1.25 1.61
N HIS A 8 5.55 -2.26 1.74
CA HIS A 8 5.73 -3.30 0.72
C HIS A 8 4.59 -4.33 0.71
N GLY A 9 4.47 -5.06 -0.41
CA GLY A 9 3.50 -6.14 -0.59
C GLY A 9 3.87 -7.47 0.07
N SER A 10 3.08 -8.50 -0.24
CA SER A 10 3.28 -9.87 0.25
C SER A 10 4.66 -10.42 -0.12
N PHE A 11 5.33 -11.06 0.83
CA PHE A 11 6.67 -11.64 0.69
C PHE A 11 7.74 -10.64 0.19
N GLY A 12 7.42 -9.35 0.17
CA GLY A 12 8.29 -8.27 -0.28
C GLY A 12 9.20 -7.74 0.82
N ASN A 13 9.89 -6.64 0.52
CA ASN A 13 10.73 -5.92 1.47
C ASN A 13 10.91 -4.48 0.97
N PRO A 14 11.42 -3.53 1.79
CA PRO A 14 11.55 -2.13 1.38
C PRO A 14 12.64 -1.88 0.32
N PHE A 15 13.42 -2.90 -0.08
CA PHE A 15 14.54 -2.77 -1.01
C PHE A 15 14.26 -3.33 -2.42
N CYS A 16 13.02 -3.69 -2.75
CA CYS A 16 12.64 -4.22 -4.06
C CYS A 16 11.72 -3.27 -4.85
N ASN A 17 11.42 -3.62 -6.10
CA ASN A 17 10.56 -2.83 -6.99
C ASN A 17 11.10 -1.40 -7.14
N TRP A 18 10.19 -0.46 -7.31
CA TRP A 18 10.44 0.97 -7.38
C TRP A 18 10.60 1.64 -6.01
N PHE A 19 10.56 0.88 -4.90
CA PHE A 19 10.62 1.45 -3.55
C PHE A 19 11.95 2.16 -3.26
N PRO A 20 13.14 1.59 -3.57
CA PRO A 20 14.41 2.29 -3.35
C PRO A 20 14.51 3.58 -4.15
N TRP A 21 14.10 3.53 -5.42
CA TRP A 21 14.11 4.69 -6.30
C TRP A 21 13.21 5.82 -5.75
N LEU A 22 11.99 5.48 -5.32
CA LEU A 22 11.07 6.47 -4.76
C LEU A 22 11.57 7.01 -3.41
N TYR A 23 12.14 6.15 -2.58
CA TYR A 23 12.72 6.52 -1.30
C TYR A 23 13.83 7.56 -1.50
N ASP A 24 14.77 7.30 -2.42
CA ASP A 24 15.86 8.21 -2.73
C ASP A 24 15.35 9.52 -3.34
N PHE A 25 14.36 9.46 -4.23
CA PHE A 25 13.71 10.65 -4.81
C PHE A 25 13.15 11.56 -3.70
N ILE A 26 12.27 11.04 -2.83
CA ILE A 26 11.63 11.82 -1.76
C ILE A 26 12.67 12.36 -0.77
N LYS A 27 13.67 11.54 -0.41
CA LYS A 27 14.74 11.93 0.50
C LYS A 27 15.64 13.02 -0.09
N SER A 28 15.92 12.97 -1.39
CA SER A 28 16.72 13.98 -2.09
C SER A 28 16.05 15.37 -2.10
N ASP A 29 14.72 15.40 -2.01
CA ASP A 29 13.92 16.62 -1.89
C ASP A 29 13.81 17.12 -0.42
N GLY A 30 14.61 16.57 0.49
CA GLY A 30 14.70 16.99 1.89
C GLY A 30 13.52 16.58 2.76
N LYS A 31 12.69 15.64 2.29
CA LYS A 31 11.52 15.14 3.02
C LYS A 31 11.85 13.89 3.85
N GLU A 32 11.15 13.74 4.96
CA GLU A 32 11.29 12.56 5.82
C GLU A 32 10.53 11.37 5.22
N ILE A 33 11.20 10.22 5.10
CA ILE A 33 10.58 9.00 4.57
C ILE A 33 11.04 7.75 5.33
N TYR A 34 10.09 6.86 5.57
CA TYR A 34 10.26 5.59 6.27
C TYR A 34 9.82 4.43 5.37
N ALA A 35 10.57 3.34 5.38
CA ALA A 35 10.21 2.11 4.67
C ALA A 35 10.44 0.91 5.62
N PRO A 36 9.50 0.63 6.52
CA PRO A 36 9.64 -0.48 7.46
C PRO A 36 9.73 -1.82 6.73
N ALA A 37 10.58 -2.71 7.23
CA ALA A 37 10.57 -4.12 6.85
C ALA A 37 9.57 -4.86 7.72
N PHE A 38 8.43 -5.25 7.15
CA PHE A 38 7.42 -6.03 7.85
C PHE A 38 7.79 -7.51 7.90
N PRO A 39 7.30 -8.26 8.91
CA PRO A 39 7.44 -9.72 8.93
C PRO A 39 6.82 -10.35 7.69
N ILE A 40 7.57 -11.23 7.02
CA ILE A 40 7.11 -11.95 5.83
C ILE A 40 7.08 -13.46 6.07
N GLY A 41 6.36 -14.18 5.21
CA GLY A 41 6.20 -15.63 5.29
C GLY A 41 4.88 -16.03 5.92
N VAL A 42 4.45 -17.26 5.63
CA VAL A 42 3.29 -17.89 6.29
C VAL A 42 3.48 -17.84 7.81
N ASP A 43 2.38 -17.69 8.55
CA ASP A 43 2.31 -17.49 10.01
C ASP A 43 2.83 -16.13 10.53
N TYR A 44 3.78 -15.49 9.84
CA TYR A 44 4.37 -14.22 10.27
C TYR A 44 3.72 -13.00 9.60
N GLN A 45 3.45 -13.10 8.30
CA GLN A 45 2.78 -12.06 7.53
C GLN A 45 1.27 -12.12 7.79
N ASN A 46 0.85 -11.42 8.82
CA ASN A 46 -0.56 -11.30 9.17
C ASN A 46 -0.87 -9.92 9.74
N TYR A 47 -2.15 -9.58 9.75
CA TYR A 47 -2.62 -8.27 10.22
C TYR A 47 -2.14 -7.93 11.64
N GLU A 48 -2.17 -8.90 12.58
CA GLU A 48 -1.78 -8.66 13.97
C GLU A 48 -0.30 -8.27 14.08
N ASN A 49 0.59 -9.00 13.41
CA ASN A 49 2.03 -8.75 13.43
C ASN A 49 2.38 -7.44 12.71
N TRP A 50 1.78 -7.18 11.55
CA TRP A 50 2.01 -5.94 10.81
C TRP A 50 1.47 -4.73 11.58
N SER A 51 0.29 -4.86 12.19
CA SER A 51 -0.32 -3.82 13.03
C SER A 51 0.53 -3.52 14.25
N LYS A 52 1.07 -4.54 14.95
CA LYS A 52 2.02 -4.34 16.07
C LYS A 52 3.25 -3.53 15.65
N LEU A 53 3.83 -3.83 14.49
CA LEU A 53 4.99 -3.07 13.99
C LEU A 53 4.61 -1.63 13.65
N LEU A 54 3.52 -1.42 12.90
CA LEU A 54 3.10 -0.09 12.49
C LEU A 54 2.66 0.78 13.67
N LYS A 55 2.10 0.16 14.73
CA LYS A 55 1.75 0.81 15.98
C LYS A 55 2.95 1.47 16.66
N VAL A 56 4.16 0.91 16.54
CA VAL A 56 5.38 1.54 17.06
C VAL A 56 5.63 2.89 16.39
N TYR A 57 5.46 2.97 15.06
CA TYR A 57 5.62 4.24 14.33
C TYR A 57 4.52 5.24 14.69
N LEU A 58 3.29 4.77 14.89
CA LEU A 58 2.18 5.60 15.36
C LEU A 58 2.45 6.17 16.75
N ASP A 59 2.84 5.33 17.72
CA ASP A 59 3.05 5.73 19.10
C ASP A 59 4.24 6.70 19.26
N LEU A 60 5.20 6.65 18.32
CA LEU A 60 6.29 7.63 18.19
C LEU A 60 5.83 8.96 17.55
N GLY A 61 4.57 9.07 17.11
CA GLY A 61 4.01 10.25 16.46
C GLY A 61 4.42 10.39 14.99
N LEU A 62 5.02 9.37 14.39
CA LEU A 62 5.49 9.42 13.00
C LEU A 62 4.36 9.22 11.98
N ILE A 63 3.25 8.61 12.38
CA ILE A 63 2.05 8.52 11.54
C ILE A 63 1.01 9.47 12.11
N ASN A 64 0.70 10.53 11.38
CA ASN A 64 -0.21 11.57 11.78
C ASN A 64 -0.87 12.23 10.55
N GLU A 65 -1.65 13.28 10.79
CA GLU A 65 -2.40 14.03 9.77
C GLU A 65 -1.54 14.65 8.65
N ASN A 66 -0.21 14.75 8.80
CA ASN A 66 0.70 15.22 7.75
C ASN A 66 1.38 14.09 6.97
N THR A 67 1.06 12.83 7.28
CA THR A 67 1.72 11.67 6.71
C THR A 67 1.11 11.28 5.37
N THR A 68 1.94 11.00 4.37
CA THR A 68 1.55 10.32 3.13
C THR A 68 1.99 8.86 3.17
N ILE A 69 1.07 7.91 3.00
CA ILE A 69 1.40 6.48 2.96
C ILE A 69 1.27 5.96 1.54
N ILE A 70 2.35 5.39 1.03
CA ILE A 70 2.44 4.69 -0.24
C ILE A 70 2.44 3.19 0.06
N ALA A 71 1.46 2.45 -0.45
CA ALA A 71 1.27 1.05 -0.15
C ALA A 71 1.08 0.24 -1.44
N HIS A 72 1.76 -0.91 -1.54
CA HIS A 72 1.73 -1.77 -2.72
C HIS A 72 1.09 -3.14 -2.43
N SER A 73 0.35 -3.68 -3.40
CA SER A 73 -0.19 -5.05 -3.41
C SER A 73 -1.17 -5.32 -2.25
N ILE A 74 -0.79 -6.15 -1.26
CA ILE A 74 -1.62 -6.43 -0.07
C ILE A 74 -1.64 -5.26 0.94
N ALA A 75 -0.66 -4.35 0.87
CA ALA A 75 -0.52 -3.29 1.86
C ALA A 75 -1.67 -2.26 1.87
N PRO A 76 -2.28 -1.87 0.74
CA PRO A 76 -3.48 -1.02 0.72
C PRO A 76 -4.62 -1.48 1.64
N VAL A 77 -5.02 -2.76 1.59
CA VAL A 77 -6.08 -3.27 2.48
C VAL A 77 -5.62 -3.31 3.94
N PHE A 78 -4.35 -3.69 4.19
CA PHE A 78 -3.76 -3.64 5.53
C PHE A 78 -3.80 -2.22 6.13
N ILE A 79 -3.35 -1.22 5.38
CA ILE A 79 -3.32 0.18 5.82
C ILE A 79 -4.74 0.69 6.04
N SER A 80 -5.66 0.37 5.14
CA SER A 80 -7.08 0.75 5.29
C SER A 80 -7.65 0.24 6.62
N LYS A 81 -7.48 -1.07 6.88
CA LYS A 81 -7.92 -1.69 8.14
C LYS A 81 -7.24 -1.07 9.37
N PHE A 82 -5.92 -0.88 9.31
CA PHE A 82 -5.15 -0.31 10.42
C PHE A 82 -5.60 1.11 10.78
N LEU A 83 -5.78 1.98 9.79
CA LEU A 83 -6.19 3.36 10.01
C LEU A 83 -7.60 3.44 10.59
N VAL A 84 -8.54 2.67 10.05
CA VAL A 84 -9.94 2.65 10.53
C VAL A 84 -10.03 2.12 11.97
N GLU A 85 -9.44 0.94 12.25
CA GLU A 85 -9.50 0.34 13.59
C GLU A 85 -8.86 1.23 14.68
N ASN A 86 -7.81 1.98 14.32
CA ASN A 86 -7.11 2.87 15.24
C ASN A 86 -7.60 4.33 15.19
N LYS A 87 -8.57 4.65 14.33
CA LYS A 87 -9.14 6.01 14.14
C LYS A 87 -8.06 7.06 13.83
N ILE A 88 -7.15 6.71 12.92
CA ILE A 88 -6.02 7.54 12.55
C ILE A 88 -6.34 8.29 11.27
N LYS A 89 -6.06 9.59 11.26
CA LYS A 89 -6.09 10.41 10.04
C LYS A 89 -4.68 10.64 9.49
N VAL A 90 -4.56 10.57 8.18
CA VAL A 90 -3.34 10.86 7.42
C VAL A 90 -3.64 11.84 6.30
N LYS A 91 -2.62 12.46 5.73
CA LYS A 91 -2.77 13.45 4.65
C LYS A 91 -3.26 12.80 3.37
N LYS A 92 -2.59 11.72 2.96
CA LYS A 92 -2.77 11.14 1.61
C LYS A 92 -2.42 9.66 1.61
N LEU A 93 -3.17 8.89 0.82
CA LEU A 93 -2.91 7.49 0.54
C LEU A 93 -2.64 7.30 -0.96
N LEU A 94 -1.53 6.64 -1.28
CA LEU A 94 -1.16 6.22 -2.62
C LEU A 94 -1.16 4.69 -2.64
N PHE A 95 -2.23 4.11 -3.17
CA PHE A 95 -2.42 2.66 -3.21
C PHE A 95 -2.09 2.14 -4.61
N VAL A 96 -1.18 1.17 -4.69
CA VAL A 96 -0.70 0.61 -5.97
C VAL A 96 -1.03 -0.88 -5.99
N CYS A 97 -1.80 -1.33 -6.98
CA CYS A 97 -2.26 -2.72 -7.12
C CYS A 97 -2.96 -3.25 -5.86
N GLY A 98 -3.81 -2.41 -5.25
CA GLY A 98 -4.56 -2.76 -4.04
C GLY A 98 -5.74 -3.68 -4.36
N PHE A 99 -6.01 -4.63 -3.47
CA PHE A 99 -7.15 -5.55 -3.58
C PHE A 99 -7.66 -5.94 -2.18
N ASN A 100 -8.88 -6.43 -2.11
CA ASN A 100 -9.50 -6.96 -0.89
C ASN A 100 -10.21 -8.28 -1.17
N ASN A 101 -10.31 -9.15 -0.16
CA ASN A 101 -10.98 -10.45 -0.22
C ASN A 101 -10.61 -11.32 -1.45
N TYR A 102 -9.34 -11.26 -1.89
CA TYR A 102 -8.86 -11.98 -3.07
C TYR A 102 -8.07 -13.23 -2.69
N LEU A 103 -8.47 -14.37 -3.25
CA LEU A 103 -7.89 -15.69 -3.05
C LEU A 103 -7.75 -16.43 -4.38
N GLY A 104 -6.94 -17.48 -4.41
CA GLY A 104 -6.69 -18.32 -5.58
C GLY A 104 -5.38 -18.02 -6.30
N ILE A 105 -4.46 -17.27 -5.67
CA ILE A 105 -3.09 -17.10 -6.20
C ILE A 105 -2.31 -18.40 -6.00
N ASN A 106 -2.18 -18.82 -4.74
CA ASN A 106 -1.71 -20.12 -4.28
C ASN A 106 -1.93 -20.23 -2.75
N GLU A 107 -1.67 -21.40 -2.16
CA GLU A 107 -1.92 -21.64 -0.73
C GLU A 107 -1.19 -20.68 0.21
N GLU A 108 0.04 -20.29 -0.09
CA GLU A 108 0.84 -19.41 0.77
C GLU A 108 0.33 -17.97 0.73
N TYR A 109 0.04 -17.44 -0.46
CA TYR A 109 -0.53 -16.10 -0.62
C TYR A 109 -1.94 -16.01 -0.04
N ASP A 110 -2.75 -17.04 -0.25
CA ASP A 110 -4.10 -17.11 0.30
C ASP A 110 -4.08 -17.15 1.83
N ALA A 111 -3.07 -17.79 2.44
CA ALA A 111 -2.92 -17.82 3.89
C ALA A 111 -2.64 -16.43 4.48
N VAL A 112 -1.73 -15.66 3.87
CA VAL A 112 -1.34 -14.33 4.38
C VAL A 112 -2.42 -13.28 4.07
N ASN A 113 -3.09 -13.37 2.92
CA ASN A 113 -4.13 -12.43 2.50
C ASN A 113 -5.34 -12.44 3.44
N LYS A 114 -5.80 -13.63 3.88
CA LYS A 114 -7.01 -13.79 4.71
C LYS A 114 -7.04 -12.90 5.94
N SER A 115 -5.91 -12.74 6.62
CA SER A 115 -5.85 -11.94 7.85
C SER A 115 -5.99 -10.44 7.60
N MET A 116 -5.62 -9.99 6.41
CA MET A 116 -5.59 -8.58 6.01
C MET A 116 -6.97 -8.07 5.58
N PHE A 117 -7.89 -8.97 5.21
CA PHE A 117 -9.23 -8.62 4.72
C PHE A 117 -9.98 -7.71 5.70
N PHE A 118 -10.77 -6.83 5.09
CA PHE A 118 -11.49 -5.79 5.81
C PHE A 118 -12.85 -5.53 5.15
N ASP A 119 -13.93 -5.81 5.87
CA ASP A 119 -15.29 -5.70 5.34
C ASP A 119 -15.74 -4.23 5.18
N ASN A 120 -15.26 -3.34 6.05
CA ASN A 120 -15.65 -1.93 6.11
C ASN A 120 -14.69 -1.04 5.30
N LEU A 121 -14.25 -1.52 4.13
CA LEU A 121 -13.17 -0.90 3.37
C LEU A 121 -13.42 0.59 3.05
N GLU A 122 -14.65 0.94 2.71
CA GLU A 122 -15.10 2.31 2.42
C GLU A 122 -14.80 3.32 3.56
N GLU A 123 -14.76 2.87 4.82
CA GLU A 123 -14.49 3.74 5.98
C GLU A 123 -13.09 4.37 5.94
N VAL A 124 -12.17 3.84 5.13
CA VAL A 124 -10.84 4.44 4.93
C VAL A 124 -10.93 5.84 4.32
N GLN A 125 -12.02 6.17 3.61
CA GLN A 125 -12.23 7.51 3.04
C GLN A 125 -12.27 8.60 4.13
N ASP A 126 -12.70 8.27 5.36
CA ASP A 126 -12.70 9.20 6.50
C ASP A 126 -11.31 9.35 7.16
N CYS A 127 -10.37 8.49 6.79
CA CYS A 127 -9.01 8.43 7.34
C CYS A 127 -7.99 9.24 6.53
N ALA A 128 -8.33 9.74 5.34
CA ALA A 128 -7.39 10.51 4.52
C ALA A 128 -8.08 11.63 3.71
N ASP A 129 -7.38 12.76 3.54
CA ASP A 129 -7.91 13.86 2.72
C ASP A 129 -7.91 13.53 1.22
N SER A 130 -7.05 12.60 0.79
CA SER A 130 -6.97 12.14 -0.59
C SER A 130 -6.49 10.70 -0.69
N ILE A 131 -7.14 9.92 -1.55
CA ILE A 131 -6.80 8.52 -1.84
C ILE A 131 -6.68 8.35 -3.35
N ILE A 132 -5.49 7.97 -3.81
CA ILE A 132 -5.18 7.72 -5.22
C ILE A 132 -4.88 6.24 -5.38
N CYS A 133 -5.59 5.56 -6.28
CA CYS A 133 -5.37 4.17 -6.63
C CYS A 133 -4.75 4.03 -8.02
N PHE A 134 -3.61 3.35 -8.09
CA PHE A 134 -2.98 2.87 -9.32
C PHE A 134 -3.26 1.38 -9.46
N TYR A 135 -3.69 0.95 -10.64
CA TYR A 135 -3.97 -0.46 -10.96
C TYR A 135 -3.68 -0.72 -12.44
N SER A 136 -3.65 -1.99 -12.82
CA SER A 136 -3.19 -2.41 -14.16
C SER A 136 -4.22 -3.29 -14.86
N ASP A 137 -4.27 -3.24 -16.20
CA ASP A 137 -5.18 -4.07 -17.01
C ASP A 137 -4.62 -5.46 -17.35
N ASN A 138 -3.39 -5.77 -16.93
CA ASN A 138 -2.73 -7.05 -17.21
C ASN A 138 -1.93 -7.62 -16.03
N ASP A 139 -2.35 -7.35 -14.80
CA ASP A 139 -1.76 -7.95 -13.60
C ASP A 139 -1.80 -9.50 -13.66
N PRO A 140 -0.65 -10.19 -13.55
CA PRO A 140 -0.59 -11.64 -13.67
C PRO A 140 -1.04 -12.40 -12.41
N TYR A 141 -1.21 -11.70 -11.28
CA TYR A 141 -1.51 -12.28 -9.96
C TYR A 141 -2.94 -11.96 -9.51
N VAL A 142 -3.34 -10.70 -9.65
CA VAL A 142 -4.64 -10.19 -9.21
C VAL A 142 -5.48 -9.85 -10.43
N LYS A 143 -6.74 -10.31 -10.46
CA LYS A 143 -7.63 -9.98 -11.58
C LYS A 143 -7.90 -8.49 -11.62
N TYR A 144 -7.98 -7.95 -12.83
CA TYR A 144 -8.36 -6.56 -13.09
C TYR A 144 -9.60 -6.14 -12.30
N GLU A 145 -10.65 -6.97 -12.27
CA GLU A 145 -11.88 -6.65 -11.56
C GLU A 145 -11.64 -6.47 -10.06
N ALA A 146 -10.77 -7.27 -9.44
CA ALA A 146 -10.49 -7.16 -8.01
C ALA A 146 -9.71 -5.89 -7.66
N GLU A 147 -8.75 -5.47 -8.50
CA GLU A 147 -8.07 -4.18 -8.31
C GLU A 147 -9.02 -3.00 -8.57
N LYS A 148 -9.87 -3.14 -9.58
CA LYS A 148 -10.84 -2.10 -9.96
C LYS A 148 -11.91 -1.91 -8.89
N ASP A 149 -12.46 -3.00 -8.36
CA ASP A 149 -13.46 -2.98 -7.29
C ASP A 149 -12.86 -2.33 -6.03
N PHE A 150 -11.62 -2.71 -5.66
CA PHE A 150 -10.92 -2.07 -4.55
C PHE A 150 -10.76 -0.55 -4.76
N ALA A 151 -10.35 -0.14 -5.97
CA ALA A 151 -10.18 1.27 -6.30
C ALA A 151 -11.53 2.04 -6.28
N ASP A 152 -12.62 1.42 -6.72
CA ASP A 152 -13.96 2.00 -6.68
C ASP A 152 -14.45 2.24 -5.25
N ASP A 153 -14.14 1.33 -4.33
CA ASP A 153 -14.55 1.44 -2.93
C ASP A 153 -13.81 2.54 -2.16
N VAL A 154 -12.51 2.76 -2.44
CA VAL A 154 -11.66 3.59 -1.56
C VAL A 154 -11.21 4.92 -2.15
N SER A 155 -11.07 5.02 -3.48
CA SER A 155 -10.29 6.11 -4.07
C SER A 155 -11.12 7.33 -4.44
N ILE A 156 -10.46 8.50 -4.40
CA ILE A 156 -10.96 9.73 -5.01
C ILE A 156 -10.44 9.84 -6.45
N VAL A 157 -9.22 9.37 -6.69
CA VAL A 157 -8.57 9.39 -8.00
C VAL A 157 -8.13 7.99 -8.37
N GLN A 158 -8.44 7.60 -9.60
CA GLN A 158 -8.06 6.32 -10.18
C GLN A 158 -7.12 6.53 -11.35
N VAL A 159 -6.05 5.72 -11.41
CA VAL A 159 -5.03 5.75 -12.45
C VAL A 159 -4.84 4.34 -12.99
N LEU A 160 -5.29 4.11 -14.23
CA LEU A 160 -5.06 2.85 -14.93
C LEU A 160 -3.72 2.90 -15.67
N VAL A 161 -2.76 2.10 -15.19
CA VAL A 161 -1.45 1.90 -15.81
C VAL A 161 -1.55 0.77 -16.81
N ARG A 162 -1.78 1.10 -18.08
CA ARG A 162 -1.96 0.10 -19.14
C ARG A 162 -0.70 -0.73 -19.34
N GLY A 163 -0.85 -2.05 -19.31
CA GLY A 163 0.26 -2.97 -19.50
C GLY A 163 1.25 -3.03 -18.32
N GLY A 164 0.89 -2.50 -17.15
CA GLY A 164 1.81 -2.34 -16.01
C GLY A 164 2.14 -3.61 -15.23
N GLY A 165 1.55 -4.76 -15.59
CA GLY A 165 1.67 -6.00 -14.81
C GLY A 165 1.21 -5.77 -13.38
N HIS A 166 1.99 -6.22 -12.38
CA HIS A 166 1.73 -5.94 -10.96
C HIS A 166 2.46 -4.68 -10.43
N ILE A 167 2.94 -3.83 -11.34
CA ILE A 167 3.73 -2.61 -11.03
C ILE A 167 4.90 -2.97 -10.09
N ASN A 168 5.59 -4.06 -10.42
CA ASN A 168 6.71 -4.64 -9.68
C ASN A 168 7.94 -4.81 -10.59
N SER A 169 9.11 -5.15 -10.04
CA SER A 169 10.33 -5.35 -10.83
C SER A 169 10.17 -6.42 -11.93
N GLU A 170 9.40 -7.48 -11.68
CA GLU A 170 9.14 -8.53 -12.69
C GLU A 170 8.38 -8.01 -13.90
N SER A 171 7.59 -6.94 -13.71
CA SER A 171 6.87 -6.21 -14.74
C SER A 171 7.67 -5.03 -15.31
N GLY A 172 8.95 -4.87 -14.90
CA GLY A 172 9.85 -3.80 -15.36
C GLY A 172 9.85 -2.52 -14.52
N TYR A 173 9.22 -2.52 -13.34
CA TYR A 173 9.11 -1.35 -12.46
C TYR A 173 10.18 -1.33 -11.37
N ASP A 174 11.42 -1.06 -11.77
CA ASP A 174 12.50 -0.63 -10.84
C ASP A 174 12.43 0.88 -10.55
N THR A 175 11.64 1.61 -11.34
CA THR A 175 11.20 3.00 -11.10
C THR A 175 9.70 3.11 -11.38
N PHE A 176 9.05 4.16 -10.87
CA PHE A 176 7.63 4.40 -11.13
C PHE A 176 7.34 5.91 -11.22
N GLU A 177 7.73 6.54 -12.33
CA GLU A 177 7.67 7.99 -12.49
C GLU A 177 6.25 8.58 -12.46
N GLU A 178 5.25 7.81 -12.89
CA GLU A 178 3.85 8.27 -12.90
C GLU A 178 3.34 8.61 -11.49
N ILE A 179 3.85 7.94 -10.45
CA ILE A 179 3.46 8.22 -9.06
C ILE A 179 3.85 9.64 -8.62
N LEU A 180 4.86 10.24 -9.24
CA LEU A 180 5.39 11.55 -8.85
C LEU A 180 4.36 12.67 -9.04
N GLY A 181 3.46 12.54 -10.01
CA GLY A 181 2.37 13.49 -10.25
C GLY A 181 1.37 13.60 -9.10
N TYR A 182 1.43 12.67 -8.14
CA TYR A 182 0.47 12.55 -7.05
C TYR A 182 1.10 12.69 -5.66
N LEU A 183 2.43 12.84 -5.55
CA LEU A 183 3.14 12.90 -4.26
C LEU A 183 2.88 14.18 -3.46
N PHE A 184 2.85 15.34 -4.11
CA PHE A 184 2.81 16.66 -3.45
C PHE A 184 1.41 17.27 -3.42
#